data_AF-A0A8J3XPV9-F1
#
_entry.id   AF-A0A8J3XPV9-F1
#
_cell.length_a   1.000
_cell.length_b   1.000
_cell.length_c   1.000
_cell.angle_alpha   90.00
_cell.angle_beta   90.00
_cell.angle_gamma   90.00
#
_symmetry.space_group_name_H-M   'P 1'
#
loop_
_entity.id
_entity.type
_entity.pdbx_description
1 polymer ?
#
loop_
_entity_poly.entity_id
_entity_poly.type
_entity_poly.pdbx_seq_one_letter_code
_entity_poly.pdbx_strand_id
1 'polypeptide(L)'
;MRMFDRNGIHIEQCDNCKGIFLDYGELETLTRMETQWAQQQYAPPPAPGGPAWGAPHGGHGGHYGHHGHRNRSWVGMLFSS
;
A
#
# COMPACT_ATOMS: atom_id res chain seq x y z
N MET A 1 28.37 31.16 6.18
CA MET A 1 26.98 30.70 6.30
C MET A 1 26.29 31.07 5.02
N ARG A 2 25.63 30.12 4.37
CA ARG A 2 24.87 30.33 3.14
C ARG A 2 23.43 29.93 3.38
N MET A 3 22.51 30.81 2.98
CA MET A 3 21.08 30.53 3.00
C MET A 3 20.65 30.06 1.61
N PHE A 4 19.83 29.02 1.57
CA PHE A 4 19.18 28.53 0.37
C PHE A 4 17.69 28.44 0.62
N ASP A 5 16.86 28.90 -0.32
CA ASP A 5 15.44 28.57 -0.32
C ASP A 5 15.20 27.42 -1.30
N ARG A 6 14.56 26.35 -0.83
CA ARG A 6 14.21 25.21 -1.69
C ARG A 6 12.83 24.70 -1.34
N ASN A 7 11.92 24.79 -2.31
CA ASN A 7 10.52 24.38 -2.14
C ASN A 7 9.83 25.10 -0.95
N GLY A 8 10.23 26.34 -0.64
CA GLY A 8 9.72 27.10 0.50
C GLY A 8 10.31 26.73 1.86
N ILE A 9 11.45 26.03 1.88
CA ILE A 9 12.21 25.68 3.07
C ILE A 9 13.50 26.53 3.04
N HIS A 10 13.76 27.35 4.06
CA HIS A 10 15.07 27.99 4.19
C HIS A 10 16.05 26.99 4.79
N ILE A 11 17.24 26.96 4.23
CA ILE A 11 18.29 26.02 4.58
C ILE A 11 19.54 26.84 4.86
N GLU A 12 19.95 26.89 6.12
CA GLU A 12 21.22 27.51 6.49
C GLU A 12 22.34 26.48 6.50
N GLN A 13 23.29 26.61 5.60
CA GLN A 13 24.47 25.77 5.54
C GLN A 13 25.70 26.52 6.09
N CYS A 14 26.36 25.92 7.07
CA CYS A 14 27.69 26.36 7.50
C CYS A 14 28.73 25.96 6.45
N ASP A 15 29.51 26.93 5.94
CA ASP A 15 30.50 26.66 4.90
C ASP A 15 31.67 25.78 5.36
N ASN A 16 31.97 25.82 6.67
CA ASN A 16 33.13 25.19 7.29
C ASN A 16 32.89 23.70 7.61
N CYS A 17 31.81 23.38 8.34
CA CYS A 17 31.48 22.00 8.74
C CYS A 17 30.38 21.34 7.90
N LYS A 18 29.75 22.08 6.96
CA LYS A 18 28.59 21.63 6.18
C LYS A 18 27.35 21.25 7.01
N GLY A 19 27.29 21.68 8.27
CA GLY A 19 26.08 21.56 9.08
C GLY A 19 24.91 22.33 8.46
N ILE A 20 23.73 21.72 8.52
CA ILE A 20 22.46 22.28 8.06
C ILE A 20 21.62 22.64 9.28
N PHE A 21 21.07 23.84 9.30
CA PHE A 21 20.14 24.31 10.32
C PHE A 21 18.79 24.60 9.66
N LEU A 22 17.72 24.16 10.34
CA LEU A 22 16.33 24.28 9.93
C LEU A 22 15.50 24.71 11.13
N ASP A 23 14.55 25.61 10.92
CA ASP A 23 13.55 25.93 11.94
C ASP A 23 12.50 24.80 12.09
N TYR A 24 11.72 24.85 13.16
CA TYR A 24 10.72 23.81 13.45
C TYR A 24 9.73 23.58 12.29
N GLY A 25 9.19 24.67 11.71
CA GLY A 25 8.23 24.56 10.59
C GLY A 25 8.86 24.10 9.27
N GLU A 26 10.15 24.35 9.09
CA GLU A 26 10.92 23.92 7.92
C GLU A 26 11.18 22.42 7.95
N LEU A 27 11.56 21.91 9.13
CA LEU A 27 11.70 20.48 9.37
C LEU A 27 10.37 19.75 9.15
N GLU A 28 9.26 20.28 9.68
CA GLU A 28 7.92 19.68 9.48
C GLU A 28 7.56 19.59 8.00
N THR A 29 7.84 20.66 7.24
CA THR A 29 7.60 20.70 5.80
C THR A 29 8.44 19.64 5.08
N LEU A 30 9.71 19.49 5.45
CA LEU A 30 10.59 18.47 4.90
C LEU A 30 10.08 17.05 5.18
N THR A 31 9.67 16.75 6.42
CA THR A 31 9.12 15.44 6.81
C THR A 31 7.83 15.10 6.05
N ARG A 32 6.97 16.10 5.82
CA ARG A 32 5.76 15.91 5.01
C ARG A 32 6.11 15.53 3.57
N MET A 33 7.05 16.25 2.96
CA MET A 33 7.50 15.96 1.60
C MET A 33 8.16 14.58 1.51
N GLU A 34 9.01 14.21 2.49
CA GLU A 34 9.61 12.87 2.59
C GLU A 34 8.54 11.78 2.58
N THR A 35 7.49 11.94 3.39
CA THR A 35 6.39 10.96 3.47
C THR A 35 5.69 10.80 2.11
N GLN A 36 5.45 11.91 1.40
CA GLN A 36 4.83 11.90 0.07
C GLN A 36 5.73 11.20 -0.96
N TRP A 37 7.03 11.52 -0.96
CA TRP A 37 8.00 10.87 -1.84
C TRP A 37 8.14 9.38 -1.54
N ALA A 38 8.16 8.98 -0.26
CA ALA A 38 8.20 7.57 0.13
C ALA A 38 6.96 6.82 -0.38
N GLN A 39 5.77 7.38 -0.25
CA GLN A 39 4.55 6.77 -0.79
C GLN A 39 4.62 6.61 -2.31
N GLN A 40 5.21 7.57 -3.01
CA GLN A 40 5.34 7.53 -4.47
C GLN A 40 6.42 6.54 -4.94
N GLN A 41 7.50 6.39 -4.17
CA GLN A 41 8.61 5.47 -4.47
C GLN A 41 8.25 4.00 -4.16
N TYR A 42 7.46 3.75 -3.11
CA TYR A 42 7.07 2.40 -2.68
C TYR A 42 5.65 1.99 -3.07
N ALA A 43 4.98 2.76 -3.92
CA ALA A 43 3.69 2.35 -4.46
C ALA A 43 3.86 1.04 -5.25
N PRO A 44 3.17 -0.05 -4.89
CA PRO A 44 3.22 -1.27 -5.67
C PRO A 44 2.74 -0.96 -7.09
N PRO A 45 3.39 -1.53 -8.13
CA PRO A 45 2.95 -1.33 -9.50
C PRO A 45 1.46 -1.72 -9.60
N PRO A 46 0.65 -0.98 -10.38
CA PRO A 46 -0.75 -1.33 -10.56
C PRO A 46 -0.82 -2.78 -11.03
N ALA A 47 -1.57 -3.60 -10.29
CA ALA A 47 -1.74 -5.00 -10.63
C ALA A 47 -2.27 -5.09 -12.08
N PRO A 48 -1.68 -5.93 -12.95
CA PRO A 48 -2.24 -6.18 -14.26
C PRO A 48 -3.70 -6.58 -14.10
N GLY A 49 -4.61 -5.88 -14.79
CA GLY A 49 -6.02 -6.23 -14.81
C GLY A 49 -6.18 -7.68 -15.27
N GLY A 50 -6.53 -8.56 -14.33
CA GLY A 50 -6.80 -9.96 -14.63
C GLY A 50 -8.02 -10.06 -15.56
N PRO A 51 -8.07 -11.05 -16.46
CA PRO A 51 -9.22 -11.23 -17.34
C PRO A 51 -10.47 -11.56 -16.50
N ALA A 52 -11.56 -10.84 -16.76
CA ALA A 52 -12.84 -10.97 -16.06
C ALA A 52 -13.59 -12.27 -16.46
N TRP A 53 -13.04 -13.43 -16.12
CA TRP A 53 -13.73 -14.72 -16.25
C TRP A 53 -14.32 -15.10 -14.90
N GLY A 54 -15.48 -14.53 -14.55
CA GLY A 54 -16.24 -14.97 -13.38
C GLY A 54 -16.99 -13.91 -12.59
N ALA A 55 -17.40 -12.79 -13.19
CA ALA A 55 -18.39 -11.92 -12.55
C ALA A 55 -19.78 -12.58 -12.63
N PRO A 56 -20.40 -13.00 -11.50
CA PRO A 56 -21.80 -13.42 -11.54
C PRO A 56 -22.66 -12.19 -11.76
N HIS A 57 -23.19 -12.07 -12.98
CA HIS A 57 -24.26 -11.15 -13.30
C HIS A 57 -25.45 -11.48 -12.39
N GLY A 58 -25.92 -10.47 -11.65
CA GLY A 58 -27.08 -10.58 -10.76
C GLY A 58 -28.31 -11.13 -11.50
N GLY A 59 -28.85 -12.22 -10.96
CA GLY A 59 -30.09 -12.85 -11.42
C GLY A 59 -30.98 -13.16 -10.23
N HIS A 60 -32.10 -12.45 -10.14
CA HIS A 60 -33.22 -12.77 -9.27
C HIS A 60 -33.79 -14.15 -9.64
N GLY A 61 -33.87 -15.11 -8.70
CA GLY A 61 -34.49 -16.41 -8.95
C GLY A 61 -34.47 -17.31 -7.71
N GLY A 62 -35.65 -17.74 -7.25
CA GLY A 62 -35.85 -18.38 -5.94
C GLY A 62 -35.54 -19.88 -5.86
N HIS A 63 -36.13 -20.47 -4.81
CA HIS A 63 -36.45 -21.89 -4.58
C HIS A 63 -35.46 -22.74 -3.77
N TYR A 64 -35.91 -22.98 -2.53
CA TYR A 64 -35.74 -24.13 -1.63
C TYR A 64 -35.41 -25.47 -2.33
N GLY A 65 -34.37 -26.16 -1.88
CA GLY A 65 -34.01 -27.49 -2.37
C GLY A 65 -33.00 -28.22 -1.48
N HIS A 66 -33.37 -29.46 -1.12
CA HIS A 66 -32.75 -30.39 -0.18
C HIS A 66 -31.45 -31.08 -0.67
N HIS A 67 -30.92 -31.95 0.22
CA HIS A 67 -29.84 -32.96 0.07
C HIS A 67 -28.42 -32.42 0.26
N GLY A 68 -27.64 -32.79 1.27
CA GLY A 68 -27.51 -34.14 1.83
C GLY A 68 -26.33 -34.86 1.16
N HIS A 69 -25.10 -34.49 1.53
CA HIS A 69 -23.96 -35.38 1.32
C HIS A 69 -22.96 -35.22 2.48
N ARG A 70 -23.20 -36.02 3.52
CA ARG A 70 -22.20 -36.33 4.54
C ARG A 70 -21.07 -37.12 3.87
N ASN A 71 -19.86 -36.89 4.37
CA ASN A 71 -18.66 -37.71 4.15
C ASN A 71 -18.12 -37.83 2.72
N ARG A 72 -17.09 -37.01 2.43
CA ARG A 72 -15.70 -37.49 2.32
C ARG A 72 -14.75 -36.30 2.15
N SER A 73 -14.37 -35.70 3.29
CA SER A 73 -13.27 -34.75 3.35
C SER A 73 -11.93 -35.52 3.27
N TRP A 74 -10.95 -34.91 2.62
CA TRP A 74 -9.60 -35.38 2.30
C TRP A 74 -8.87 -36.16 3.42
N VAL A 75 -9.23 -35.89 4.68
CA VAL A 75 -8.72 -36.57 5.87
C VAL A 75 -9.03 -38.08 5.88
N GLY A 76 -10.14 -38.52 5.27
CA GLY A 76 -10.52 -39.94 5.21
C GLY A 76 -9.70 -40.78 4.22
N MET A 77 -8.99 -40.15 3.28
CA MET A 77 -8.10 -40.86 2.33
C MET A 77 -6.73 -41.20 2.96
N LEU A 78 -6.40 -40.62 4.11
CA LEU A 78 -5.08 -40.74 4.73
C LEU A 78 -4.98 -41.86 5.79
N PHE A 79 -6.10 -42.47 6.21
CA PHE A 79 -6.14 -43.46 7.31
C PHE A 79 -6.91 -44.76 6.99
N SER A 80 -7.03 -45.17 5.72
CA SER A 80 -7.60 -46.48 5.36
C SER A 80 -6.52 -47.41 4.82
N SER A 81 -5.96 -48.22 5.72
CA SER A 81 -5.11 -49.40 5.44
C SER A 81 -5.70 -50.63 6.10
#